data_AF-A0AAJ1E4F2-F1
#
_entry.id   AF-A0AAJ1E4F2-F1
#
_cell.length_a   1.000
_cell.length_b   1.000
_cell.length_c   1.000
_cell.angle_alpha   90.00
_cell.angle_beta   90.00
_cell.angle_gamma   90.00
#
_symmetry.space_group_name_H-M   'P 1'
#
loop_
_entity.id
_entity.type
_entity.pdbx_description
1 polymer ?
#
loop_
_entity_poly.entity_id
_entity_poly.type
_entity_poly.pdbx_seq_one_letter_code
_entity_poly.pdbx_strand_id
1 'polypeptide(L)'
;MNHSTPTSARSGQTKLMFTLFTAVAAATAALAAGSSLLLSLPVWAMFVGWVAFFSRGLTLRDGLVNLGCVLMGLAIGMGAALSIGALSPSLGPWALPLVVFAVAMLVVSLRSLRVMNNIVAYFLGLIAWFAAHLEPSLESFAELGGAGALGTCAGWLSHAAQQRLPRQA
;
A
#
# COMPACT_ATOMS: atom_id res chain seq x y z
N MET A 1 -28.81 -30.98 -40.34
CA MET A 1 -27.55 -30.29 -40.00
C MET A 1 -27.91 -29.10 -39.13
N ASN A 2 -27.81 -29.24 -37.81
CA ASN A 2 -28.11 -28.16 -36.86
C ASN A 2 -26.81 -27.42 -36.51
N HIS A 3 -26.66 -26.19 -36.99
CA HIS A 3 -25.61 -25.28 -36.55
C HIS A 3 -26.11 -24.48 -35.34
N SER A 4 -25.67 -24.87 -34.15
CA SER A 4 -25.78 -24.07 -32.94
C SER A 4 -24.55 -23.18 -32.80
N THR A 5 -24.70 -21.87 -33.00
CA THR A 5 -23.67 -20.86 -32.74
C THR A 5 -24.07 -19.94 -31.58
N PRO A 6 -23.55 -20.17 -30.36
CA PRO A 6 -23.63 -19.20 -29.27
C PRO A 6 -22.21 -18.77 -28.82
N THR A 7 -21.45 -18.06 -29.66
CA THR A 7 -20.05 -17.69 -29.33
C THR A 7 -19.83 -16.18 -29.17
N SER A 8 -20.65 -15.32 -29.79
CA SER A 8 -20.43 -13.86 -29.80
C SER A 8 -20.83 -13.16 -28.49
N ALA A 9 -21.98 -13.53 -27.91
CA ALA A 9 -22.51 -12.87 -26.71
C ALA A 9 -21.61 -13.05 -25.47
N ARG A 10 -20.99 -14.23 -25.32
CA ARG A 10 -20.10 -14.55 -24.18
C ARG A 10 -18.82 -13.71 -24.18
N SER A 11 -18.29 -13.38 -25.36
CA SER A 11 -17.09 -12.53 -25.52
C SER A 11 -17.35 -11.06 -25.14
N GLY A 12 -18.49 -10.51 -25.54
CA GLY A 12 -18.87 -9.13 -25.24
C GLY A 12 -19.11 -8.89 -23.74
N GLN A 13 -19.74 -9.86 -23.06
CA GLN A 13 -20.01 -9.80 -21.63
C GLN A 13 -18.73 -9.81 -20.79
N THR A 14 -17.73 -10.63 -21.16
CA THR A 14 -16.44 -10.68 -20.46
C THR A 14 -15.65 -9.37 -20.60
N LYS A 15 -15.66 -8.75 -21.79
CA LYS A 15 -15.01 -7.44 -22.01
C LYS A 15 -15.67 -6.34 -21.20
N LEU A 16 -17.00 -6.29 -21.18
CA LEU A 16 -17.74 -5.30 -20.39
C LEU A 16 -17.43 -5.44 -18.90
N MET A 17 -17.43 -6.67 -18.37
CA MET A 17 -17.10 -6.91 -16.96
C MET A 17 -15.67 -6.49 -16.63
N PHE A 18 -14.69 -6.82 -17.48
CA PHE A 18 -13.32 -6.35 -17.29
C PHE A 18 -13.23 -4.82 -17.24
N THR A 19 -13.91 -4.13 -18.16
CA THR A 19 -13.96 -2.66 -18.18
C THR A 19 -14.63 -2.11 -16.93
N LEU A 20 -15.72 -2.72 -16.46
CA LEU A 20 -16.40 -2.30 -15.23
C LEU A 20 -15.51 -2.47 -13.99
N PHE A 21 -14.84 -3.62 -13.84
CA PHE A 21 -13.88 -3.85 -12.75
C PHE A 21 -12.76 -2.80 -12.75
N THR A 22 -12.22 -2.51 -13.93
CA THR A 22 -11.17 -1.50 -14.13
C THR A 22 -11.68 -0.10 -13.82
N ALA A 23 -12.89 0.25 -14.27
CA ALA A 23 -13.50 1.54 -14.01
C ALA A 23 -13.74 1.78 -12.51
N VAL A 24 -14.16 0.75 -11.76
CA VAL A 24 -14.33 0.84 -10.29
C VAL A 24 -12.99 1.12 -9.60
N ALA A 25 -11.92 0.42 -10.00
CA ALA A 25 -10.59 0.66 -9.45
C ALA A 25 -10.07 2.07 -9.79
N ALA A 26 -10.24 2.49 -11.04
CA ALA A 26 -9.83 3.82 -11.49
C ALA A 26 -10.62 4.94 -10.78
N ALA A 27 -11.94 4.78 -10.64
CA ALA A 27 -12.80 5.78 -9.98
C ALA A 27 -12.45 5.93 -8.49
N THR A 28 -12.27 4.83 -7.77
CA THR A 28 -11.90 4.87 -6.35
C THR A 28 -10.51 5.46 -6.13
N ALA A 29 -9.54 5.13 -6.99
CA ALA A 29 -8.21 5.75 -6.96
C ALA A 29 -8.26 7.26 -7.29
N ALA A 30 -9.04 7.66 -8.29
CA ALA A 30 -9.19 9.07 -8.67
C ALA A 30 -9.84 9.90 -7.55
N LEU A 31 -10.90 9.38 -6.93
CA LEU A 31 -11.55 10.02 -5.78
C LEU A 31 -10.56 10.17 -4.62
N ALA A 32 -9.79 9.13 -4.33
CA ALA A 32 -8.81 9.14 -3.26
C ALA A 32 -7.65 10.13 -3.52
N ALA A 33 -7.18 10.22 -4.76
CA ALA A 33 -6.19 11.22 -5.17
C ALA A 33 -6.74 12.65 -4.99
N GLY A 34 -7.98 12.89 -5.43
CA GLY A 34 -8.67 14.16 -5.20
C GLY A 34 -8.84 14.50 -3.71
N SER A 35 -9.24 13.53 -2.89
CA SER A 35 -9.34 13.71 -1.44
C SER A 35 -7.98 13.98 -0.79
N SER A 36 -6.90 13.33 -1.27
CA SER A 36 -5.55 13.60 -0.78
C SER A 36 -5.16 15.06 -1.05
N LEU A 37 -5.45 15.59 -2.24
CA LEU A 37 -5.20 16.99 -2.57
C LEU A 37 -5.99 17.95 -1.66
N LEU A 38 -7.27 17.64 -1.39
CA LEU A 38 -8.12 18.46 -0.50
C LEU A 38 -7.64 18.45 0.96
N LEU A 39 -7.03 17.36 1.40
CA LEU A 39 -6.45 17.21 2.74
C LEU A 39 -4.96 17.63 2.79
N SER A 40 -4.41 18.14 1.69
CA SER A 40 -2.99 18.47 1.55
C SER A 40 -2.05 17.30 1.84
N LEU A 41 -2.50 16.07 1.57
CA LEU A 41 -1.72 14.84 1.73
C LEU A 41 -0.98 14.50 0.42
N PRO A 42 0.23 13.92 0.51
CA PRO A 42 0.98 13.49 -0.67
C PRO A 42 0.25 12.36 -1.41
N VAL A 43 -0.19 12.65 -2.64
CA VAL A 43 -0.93 11.70 -3.49
C VAL A 43 -0.11 10.41 -3.74
N TRP A 44 1.20 10.52 -3.92
CA TRP A 44 2.05 9.35 -4.12
C TRP A 44 2.05 8.41 -2.90
N ALA A 45 2.03 8.96 -1.69
CA ALA A 45 2.03 8.18 -0.45
C ALA A 45 0.67 7.50 -0.23
N MET A 46 -0.42 8.11 -0.70
CA MET A 46 -1.71 7.44 -0.75
C MET A 46 -1.66 6.16 -1.59
N PHE A 47 -0.98 6.17 -2.74
CA PHE A 47 -0.85 4.95 -3.55
C PHE A 47 -0.09 3.83 -2.84
N VAL A 48 0.84 4.17 -1.92
CA VAL A 48 1.52 3.18 -1.07
C VAL A 48 0.49 2.37 -0.27
N GLY A 49 -0.47 3.05 0.36
CA GLY A 49 -1.54 2.40 1.11
C GLY A 49 -2.54 1.62 0.25
N TRP A 50 -2.84 2.12 -0.95
CA TRP A 50 -3.69 1.43 -1.92
C TRP A 50 -3.03 0.12 -2.40
N VAL A 51 -1.75 0.16 -2.76
CA VAL A 51 -0.97 -1.03 -3.13
C VAL A 51 -0.84 -2.00 -1.95
N ALA A 52 -0.61 -1.47 -0.74
CA ALA A 52 -0.52 -2.29 0.47
C ALA A 52 -1.82 -3.05 0.74
N PHE A 53 -3.00 -2.46 0.49
CA PHE A 53 -4.28 -3.18 0.62
C PHE A 53 -4.31 -4.46 -0.21
N PHE A 54 -3.88 -4.40 -1.48
CA PHE A 54 -3.88 -5.55 -2.39
C PHE A 54 -2.69 -6.51 -2.23
N SER A 55 -1.74 -6.20 -1.35
CA SER A 55 -0.52 -7.00 -1.20
C SER A 55 -0.73 -8.33 -0.44
N ARG A 56 -1.75 -8.43 0.42
CA ARG A 56 -2.06 -9.66 1.15
C ARG A 56 -3.51 -9.70 1.64
N GLY A 57 -4.28 -10.70 1.22
CA GLY A 57 -5.69 -10.82 1.57
C GLY A 57 -6.52 -9.65 1.02
N LEU A 58 -7.84 -9.76 1.08
CA LEU A 58 -8.75 -8.74 0.53
C LEU A 58 -9.94 -8.44 1.46
N THR A 59 -9.89 -8.95 2.69
CA THR A 59 -10.89 -8.59 3.70
C THR A 59 -10.56 -7.25 4.34
N LEU A 60 -11.54 -6.60 4.97
CA LEU A 60 -11.28 -5.38 5.75
C LEU A 60 -10.23 -5.61 6.84
N ARG A 61 -10.26 -6.78 7.49
CA ARG A 61 -9.28 -7.18 8.49
C ARG A 61 -7.87 -7.26 7.91
N ASP A 62 -7.71 -7.89 6.74
CA ASP A 62 -6.41 -7.97 6.08
C ASP A 62 -5.91 -6.58 5.67
N GLY A 63 -6.79 -5.72 5.17
CA GLY A 63 -6.47 -4.33 4.86
C GLY A 63 -5.93 -3.55 6.06
N LEU A 64 -6.57 -3.68 7.23
CA LEU A 64 -6.09 -3.06 8.48
C LEU A 64 -4.75 -3.64 8.93
N VAL A 65 -4.54 -4.94 8.78
CA VAL A 65 -3.25 -5.58 9.11
C VAL A 65 -2.15 -5.08 8.17
N ASN A 66 -2.43 -4.95 6.87
CA ASN A 66 -1.49 -4.43 5.89
C ASN A 66 -1.16 -2.96 6.16
N LEU A 67 -2.16 -2.14 6.46
CA LEU A 67 -1.95 -0.75 6.89
C LEU A 67 -1.09 -0.70 8.16
N GLY A 68 -1.34 -1.56 9.14
CA GLY A 68 -0.50 -1.68 10.33
C GLY A 68 0.97 -2.01 9.99
N CYS A 69 1.21 -2.86 9.01
CA CYS A 69 2.57 -3.15 8.53
C CYS A 69 3.21 -1.93 7.85
N VAL A 70 2.45 -1.17 7.04
CA VAL A 70 2.92 0.10 6.45
C VAL A 70 3.29 1.11 7.52
N LEU A 71 2.41 1.33 8.51
CA LEU A 71 2.64 2.27 9.60
C LEU A 71 3.86 1.89 10.45
N MET A 72 4.03 0.59 10.73
CA MET A 72 5.25 0.11 11.37
C MET A 72 6.49 0.30 10.49
N GLY A 73 6.38 0.09 9.17
CA GLY A 73 7.45 0.38 8.22
C GLY A 73 7.86 1.86 8.23
N LEU A 74 6.90 2.77 8.26
CA LEU A 74 7.14 4.22 8.42
C LEU A 74 7.85 4.52 9.74
N ALA A 75 7.38 3.94 10.85
CA ALA A 75 7.99 4.15 12.17
C ALA A 75 9.43 3.62 12.22
N ILE A 76 9.70 2.45 11.63
CA ILE A 76 11.05 1.88 11.52
C ILE A 76 11.91 2.77 10.61
N GLY A 77 11.37 3.30 9.51
CA GLY A 77 12.06 4.22 8.61
C GLY A 77 12.49 5.51 9.32
N MET A 78 11.59 6.09 10.11
CA MET A 78 11.88 7.24 10.96
C MET A 78 12.99 6.93 11.97
N GLY A 79 12.89 5.80 12.67
CA GLY A 79 13.93 5.35 13.60
C GLY A 79 15.27 5.10 12.90
N ALA A 80 15.26 4.59 11.67
CA ALA A 80 16.45 4.36 10.86
C ALA A 80 17.11 5.70 10.47
N ALA A 81 16.33 6.68 10.01
CA ALA A 81 16.85 8.02 9.68
C ALA A 81 17.53 8.69 10.89
N LEU A 82 16.88 8.62 12.06
CA LEU A 82 17.46 9.11 13.32
C LEU A 82 18.75 8.38 13.69
N SER A 83 18.76 7.05 13.55
CA SER A 83 19.93 6.22 13.86
C SER A 83 21.11 6.52 12.92
N ILE A 84 20.84 6.73 11.63
CA ILE A 84 21.87 7.12 10.66
C ILE A 84 22.48 8.47 11.07
N GLY A 85 21.65 9.47 11.39
CA GLY A 85 22.12 10.78 11.83
C GLY A 85 22.98 10.71 13.10
N ALA A 86 22.54 9.93 14.09
CA ALA A 86 23.25 9.76 15.35
C ALA A 86 24.58 9.00 15.21
N LEU A 87 24.65 8.01 14.31
CA LEU A 87 25.85 7.20 14.11
C LEU A 87 26.85 7.82 13.13
N SER A 88 26.41 8.73 12.26
CA SER A 88 27.26 9.36 11.23
C SER A 88 28.53 10.02 11.78
N PRO A 89 28.53 10.73 12.93
CA PRO A 89 29.76 11.32 13.48
C PRO A 89 30.83 10.30 13.89
N SER A 90 30.43 9.06 14.23
CA SER A 90 31.35 8.02 14.71
C SER A 90 31.71 7.00 13.64
N LEU A 91 30.76 6.64 12.78
CA LEU A 91 30.92 5.59 11.77
C LEU A 91 31.09 6.13 10.34
N GLY A 92 30.84 7.43 10.13
CA GLY A 92 30.94 8.07 8.82
C GLY A 92 30.10 7.34 7.77
N PRO A 93 30.68 6.99 6.59
CA PRO A 93 29.96 6.29 5.52
C PRO A 93 29.37 4.93 5.91
N TRP A 94 29.86 4.30 6.98
CA TRP A 94 29.38 2.99 7.43
C TRP A 94 28.07 3.06 8.23
N ALA A 95 27.64 4.24 8.68
CA ALA A 95 26.39 4.41 9.41
C ALA A 95 25.18 3.89 8.61
N LEU A 96 25.09 4.27 7.32
CA LEU A 96 24.01 3.84 6.43
C LEU A 96 23.94 2.31 6.27
N PRO A 97 24.98 1.61 5.78
CA PRO A 97 24.90 0.16 5.54
C PRO A 97 24.64 -0.63 6.83
N LEU A 98 25.19 -0.20 7.97
CA LEU A 98 24.96 -0.88 9.25
C LEU A 98 23.51 -0.72 9.74
N VAL A 99 22.94 0.48 9.64
CA VAL A 99 21.53 0.70 10.01
C VAL A 99 20.61 -0.05 9.04
N VAL A 100 20.87 0.01 7.74
CA VAL A 100 20.09 -0.73 6.73
C VAL A 100 20.15 -2.23 7.00
N PHE A 101 21.33 -2.79 7.33
CA PHE A 101 21.47 -4.19 7.70
C PHE A 101 20.63 -4.55 8.94
N ALA A 102 20.72 -3.75 10.00
CA ALA A 102 19.94 -3.98 11.22
C ALA A 102 18.42 -3.90 10.96
N VAL A 103 17.98 -2.90 10.20
CA VAL A 103 16.57 -2.74 9.80
C VAL A 103 16.10 -3.89 8.93
N ALA A 104 16.92 -4.35 7.97
CA ALA A 104 16.60 -5.49 7.13
C ALA A 104 16.47 -6.77 7.97
N MET A 105 17.40 -7.01 8.90
CA MET A 105 17.32 -8.14 9.84
C MET A 105 16.03 -8.08 10.66
N LEU A 106 15.67 -6.90 11.19
CA LEU A 106 14.43 -6.69 11.93
C LEU A 106 13.20 -6.99 11.06
N VAL A 107 13.02 -6.27 9.94
CA VAL A 107 11.83 -6.35 9.08
C VAL A 107 11.65 -7.73 8.47
N VAL A 108 12.74 -8.34 7.98
CA VAL A 108 12.67 -9.69 7.42
C VAL A 108 12.32 -10.71 8.50
N SER A 109 12.73 -10.50 9.76
CA SER A 109 12.35 -11.37 10.88
C SER A 109 10.87 -11.26 11.26
N LEU A 110 10.20 -10.14 11.00
CA LEU A 110 8.75 -9.95 11.24
C LEU A 110 7.88 -10.90 10.41
N ARG A 111 8.44 -11.56 9.39
CA ARG A 111 7.75 -12.63 8.64
C ARG A 111 7.38 -13.84 9.51
N SER A 112 8.00 -13.97 10.68
CA SER A 112 7.67 -15.01 11.66
C SER A 112 6.35 -14.74 12.39
N LEU A 113 5.83 -13.50 12.36
CA LEU A 113 4.60 -13.14 13.06
C LEU A 113 3.37 -13.79 12.40
N ARG A 114 2.42 -14.25 13.21
CA ARG A 114 1.21 -14.91 12.69
C ARG A 114 0.29 -13.96 11.92
N VAL A 115 0.15 -12.73 12.41
CA VAL A 115 -0.82 -11.76 11.87
C VAL A 115 -0.12 -10.78 10.93
N MET A 116 0.82 -10.00 11.44
CA MET A 116 1.51 -8.93 10.68
C MET A 116 2.67 -9.43 9.81
N ASN A 117 2.57 -10.61 9.21
CA ASN A 117 3.58 -11.11 8.26
C ASN A 117 3.31 -10.57 6.84
N ASN A 118 3.54 -9.28 6.63
CA ASN A 118 3.48 -8.70 5.29
C ASN A 118 4.74 -7.88 5.02
N ILE A 119 5.80 -8.58 4.60
CA ILE A 119 7.11 -7.99 4.31
C ILE A 119 6.98 -6.85 3.27
N VAL A 120 6.16 -7.03 2.24
CA VAL A 120 5.95 -6.02 1.19
C VAL A 120 5.39 -4.72 1.79
N ALA A 121 4.39 -4.81 2.67
CA ALA A 121 3.81 -3.64 3.32
C ALA A 121 4.81 -2.91 4.25
N TYR A 122 5.66 -3.64 4.98
CA TYR A 122 6.73 -3.00 5.76
C TYR A 122 7.71 -2.22 4.88
N PHE A 123 8.16 -2.83 3.78
CA PHE A 123 9.07 -2.16 2.85
C PHE A 123 8.43 -0.98 2.14
N LEU A 124 7.14 -1.06 1.81
CA LEU A 124 6.38 0.07 1.28
C LEU A 124 6.40 1.26 2.25
N GLY A 125 6.21 1.02 3.55
CA GLY A 125 6.36 2.07 4.57
C GLY A 125 7.78 2.62 4.68
N LEU A 126 8.81 1.74 4.69
CA LEU A 126 10.21 2.15 4.73
C LEU A 126 10.59 3.02 3.52
N ILE A 127 10.25 2.56 2.32
CA ILE A 127 10.52 3.28 1.07
C ILE A 127 9.80 4.61 1.08
N ALA A 128 8.53 4.65 1.51
CA ALA A 128 7.78 5.90 1.61
C ALA A 128 8.47 6.90 2.56
N TRP A 129 8.93 6.46 3.73
CA TRP A 129 9.65 7.35 4.64
C TRP A 129 10.87 8.00 3.99
N PHE A 130 11.75 7.19 3.39
CA PHE A 130 12.97 7.72 2.75
C PHE A 130 12.69 8.52 1.48
N ALA A 131 11.66 8.17 0.70
CA ALA A 131 11.27 8.89 -0.51
C ALA A 131 10.66 10.28 -0.20
N ALA A 132 10.06 10.45 0.98
CA ALA A 132 9.43 11.70 1.37
C ALA A 132 10.45 12.81 1.68
N HIS A 133 11.68 12.45 2.05
CA HIS A 133 12.74 13.39 2.46
C HIS A 133 12.29 14.39 3.55
N LEU A 134 11.36 13.97 4.41
CA LEU A 134 10.84 14.77 5.51
C LEU A 134 11.73 14.66 6.75
N GLU A 135 11.67 15.68 7.60
CA GLU A 135 12.31 15.63 8.91
C GLU A 135 11.60 14.62 9.84
N PRO A 136 12.34 13.83 10.64
CA PRO A 136 11.75 12.94 11.62
C PRO A 136 10.87 13.66 12.65
N SER A 137 9.54 13.53 12.49
CA SER A 137 8.55 14.11 13.39
C SER A 137 7.26 13.29 13.40
N LEU A 138 6.44 13.47 14.45
CA LEU A 138 5.11 12.87 14.50
C LEU A 138 4.18 13.44 13.42
N GLU A 139 4.41 14.68 12.99
CA GLU A 139 3.65 15.32 11.92
C GLU A 139 3.92 14.64 10.58
N SER A 140 5.19 14.46 10.21
CA SER A 140 5.58 13.75 8.99
C SER A 140 5.10 12.29 8.99
N PHE A 141 5.11 11.63 10.16
CA PHE A 141 4.51 10.31 10.32
C PHE A 141 3.00 10.34 10.08
N ALA A 142 2.29 11.31 10.65
CA ALA A 142 0.84 11.47 10.49
C ALA A 142 0.46 11.82 9.05
N GLU A 143 1.27 12.63 8.36
CA GLU A 143 1.08 12.98 6.95
C GLU A 143 1.17 11.74 6.06
N LEU A 144 2.27 10.99 6.14
CA LEU A 144 2.46 9.77 5.33
C LEU A 144 1.50 8.66 5.74
N GLY A 145 1.28 8.49 7.04
CA GLY A 145 0.36 7.49 7.60
C GLY A 145 -1.09 7.80 7.22
N GLY A 146 -1.50 9.07 7.26
CA GLY A 146 -2.82 9.53 6.86
C GLY A 146 -3.06 9.34 5.36
N ALA A 147 -2.08 9.69 4.53
CA ALA A 147 -2.13 9.41 3.09
C ALA A 147 -2.29 7.91 2.83
N GLY A 148 -1.45 7.07 3.46
CA GLY A 148 -1.52 5.62 3.37
C GLY A 148 -2.87 5.05 3.82
N ALA A 149 -3.42 5.53 4.94
CA ALA A 149 -4.73 5.11 5.42
C ALA A 149 -5.84 5.44 4.41
N LEU A 150 -5.81 6.64 3.83
CA LEU A 150 -6.76 7.04 2.80
C LEU A 150 -6.67 6.14 1.56
N GLY A 151 -5.45 5.79 1.14
CA GLY A 151 -5.22 4.83 0.06
C GLY A 151 -5.74 3.43 0.35
N THR A 152 -5.50 2.92 1.56
CA THR A 152 -6.03 1.62 1.99
C THR A 152 -7.56 1.63 2.00
N CYS A 153 -8.19 2.69 2.49
CA CYS A 153 -9.65 2.86 2.43
C CYS A 153 -10.16 2.83 0.99
N ALA A 154 -9.49 3.51 0.07
CA ALA A 154 -9.84 3.49 -1.35
C ALA A 154 -9.67 2.08 -1.98
N GLY A 155 -8.62 1.36 -1.61
CA GLY A 155 -8.40 -0.03 -2.04
C GLY A 155 -9.52 -0.95 -1.56
N TRP A 156 -9.93 -0.80 -0.30
CA TRP A 156 -11.06 -1.53 0.25
C TRP A 156 -12.38 -1.19 -0.45
N LEU A 157 -12.67 0.09 -0.69
CA LEU A 157 -13.88 0.52 -1.42
C LEU A 157 -13.91 -0.04 -2.85
N SER A 158 -12.77 -0.02 -3.54
CA SER A 158 -12.61 -0.66 -4.85
C SER A 158 -13.00 -2.12 -4.81
N HIS A 159 -12.43 -2.87 -3.86
CA HIS A 159 -12.72 -4.28 -3.71
C HIS A 159 -14.18 -4.55 -3.34
N ALA A 160 -14.73 -3.79 -2.38
CA ALA A 160 -16.11 -3.94 -1.94
C ALA A 160 -17.13 -3.65 -3.06
N ALA A 161 -16.87 -2.64 -3.89
CA ALA A 161 -17.70 -2.32 -5.04
C ALA A 161 -17.60 -3.40 -6.13
N GLN A 162 -16.39 -3.89 -6.41
CA GLN A 162 -16.17 -4.99 -7.36
C GLN A 162 -16.86 -6.29 -6.95
N GLN A 163 -16.94 -6.59 -5.65
CA GLN A 163 -17.66 -7.76 -5.15
C GLN A 163 -19.17 -7.75 -5.42
N ARG A 164 -19.76 -6.57 -5.65
CA ARG A 164 -21.19 -6.42 -5.97
C ARG A 164 -21.49 -6.62 -7.45
N LEU A 165 -20.47 -6.63 -8.31
CA LEU A 165 -20.64 -6.92 -9.73
C LEU A 165 -21.01 -8.41 -9.91
N PRO A 166 -21.90 -8.75 -10.87
CA PRO A 166 -22.30 -10.13 -11.09
C PRO A 166 -21.08 -10.99 -11.47
N ARG A 167 -20.74 -11.96 -10.62
CA ARG A 167 -19.79 -13.03 -10.96
C ARG A 167 -20.51 -14.04 -11.84
N GLN A 168 -20.56 -13.82 -13.15
CA GLN A 168 -20.91 -14.89 -14.08
C GLN A 168 -19.64 -15.56 -14.56
N ALA A 169 -19.42 -16.79 -14.10
CA ALA A 169 -18.35 -17.70 -14.52
C ALA A 169 -18.59 -18.25 -15.93
#